data_AF-A0A846XM45-F1
#
_entry.id   AF-A0A846XM45-F1
#
_cell.length_a   1.000
_cell.length_b   1.000
_cell.length_c   1.000
_cell.angle_alpha   90.00
_cell.angle_beta   90.00
_cell.angle_gamma   90.00
#
_symmetry.space_group_name_H-M   'P 1'
#
loop_
_entity.id
_entity.type
_entity.pdbx_description
1 polymer ?
#
loop_
_entity_poly.entity_id
_entity_poly.type
_entity_poly.pdbx_seq_one_letter_code
_entity_poly.pdbx_strand_id
1 'polypeptide(L)'
;MNYSIAFGWIDYDISRAPEWDRAQIHRLGRHLGYRLVWPDERSVLRVADQARNARADLVILPAPDHLSPLELNAVMDVTDIETVAPRLSFARWAFAKVGP
;
A
#
# COMPACT_ATOMS: atom_id res chain seq x y z
N MET A 1 17.10 13.50 -7.22
CA MET A 1 16.48 12.18 -7.47
C MET A 1 15.15 12.16 -6.76
N ASN A 2 14.04 12.19 -7.50
CA ASN A 2 12.72 11.95 -6.92
C ASN A 2 12.58 10.44 -6.78
N TYR A 3 12.59 9.91 -5.56
CA TYR A 3 12.30 8.50 -5.34
C TYR A 3 10.78 8.35 -5.23
N SER A 4 10.19 7.44 -5.99
CA SER A 4 8.79 7.04 -5.76
C SER A 4 8.70 6.28 -4.44
N ILE A 5 7.69 6.65 -3.64
CA ILE A 5 7.48 6.12 -2.30
C ILE A 5 6.48 4.97 -2.38
N ALA A 6 6.84 3.82 -1.79
CA ALA A 6 5.90 2.76 -1.48
C ALA A 6 5.59 2.78 0.01
N PHE A 7 4.32 2.62 0.36
CA PHE A 7 3.85 2.50 1.74
C PHE A 7 3.54 1.03 2.05
N GLY A 8 4.28 0.44 2.98
CA GLY A 8 4.05 -0.93 3.43
C GLY A 8 2.97 -0.98 4.49
N TRP A 9 1.95 -1.82 4.31
CA TRP A 9 0.88 -2.00 5.29
C TRP A 9 0.70 -3.48 5.63
N ILE A 10 0.58 -3.77 6.93
CA ILE A 10 0.29 -5.11 7.45
C ILE A 10 -0.80 -4.92 8.50
N ASP A 11 -1.94 -5.57 8.28
CA ASP A 11 -2.89 -5.82 9.35
C ASP A 11 -2.35 -6.92 10.28
N TYR A 12 -2.02 -6.53 11.52
CA TYR A 12 -1.46 -7.41 12.55
C TYR A 12 -2.50 -8.36 13.16
N ASP A 13 -3.79 -8.08 13.04
CA ASP A 13 -4.84 -8.94 13.59
C ASP A 13 -5.02 -10.22 12.75
N ILE A 14 -4.68 -10.16 11.47
CA ILE A 14 -4.79 -11.31 10.56
C ILE A 14 -3.43 -11.94 10.22
N SER A 15 -2.34 -11.18 10.32
CA SER A 15 -1.00 -11.68 10.01
C SER A 15 -0.57 -12.76 11.00
N ARG A 16 -0.05 -13.88 10.47
CA ARG A 16 0.52 -14.97 11.28
C ARG A 16 2.04 -14.86 11.45
N ALA A 17 2.69 -14.03 10.65
CA ALA A 17 4.14 -13.86 10.66
C ALA A 17 4.51 -12.43 10.19
N PRO A 18 4.25 -11.39 10.99
CA PRO A 18 4.41 -10.00 10.56
C PRO A 18 5.84 -9.65 10.13
N GLU A 19 6.86 -10.25 10.74
CA GLU A 19 8.26 -10.04 10.37
C GLU A 19 8.58 -10.61 8.98
N TRP A 20 7.97 -11.76 8.65
CA TRP A 20 8.09 -12.37 7.33
C TRP A 20 7.37 -11.54 6.27
N ASP A 21 6.13 -11.13 6.56
CA ASP A 21 5.35 -10.22 5.71
C ASP A 21 6.13 -8.93 5.42
N ARG A 22 6.73 -8.34 6.47
CA ARG A 22 7.57 -7.14 6.36
C ARG A 22 8.77 -7.35 5.44
N ALA A 23 9.44 -8.49 5.56
CA ALA A 23 10.58 -8.85 4.72
C ALA A 23 10.17 -9.03 3.26
N GLN A 24 9.02 -9.67 3.00
CA GLN A 24 8.51 -9.87 1.66
C GLN A 24 8.08 -8.55 0.99
N ILE A 25 7.37 -7.69 1.71
CA ILE A 25 7.01 -6.34 1.26
C ILE A 25 8.27 -5.54 0.92
N HIS A 26 9.29 -5.58 1.78
CA HIS A 26 10.55 -4.88 1.55
C HIS A 26 11.28 -5.38 0.30
N ARG A 27 11.35 -6.71 0.10
CA ARG A 27 11.94 -7.31 -1.09
C ARG A 27 11.19 -6.88 -2.35
N LEU A 28 9.86 -6.86 -2.30
CA LEU A 28 9.03 -6.47 -3.42
C LEU A 28 9.17 -4.98 -3.76
N GLY A 29 9.06 -4.09 -2.77
CA GLY A 29 9.24 -2.65 -2.98
C GLY A 29 10.59 -2.32 -3.60
N ARG A 30 11.66 -2.95 -3.11
CA ARG A 30 13.00 -2.81 -3.71
C ARG A 30 13.07 -3.33 -5.14
N HIS A 31 12.45 -4.48 -5.42
CA HIS A 31 12.41 -5.04 -6.77
C HIS A 31 11.69 -4.12 -7.77
N LEU A 32 10.63 -3.44 -7.31
CA LEU A 32 9.87 -2.47 -8.10
C LEU A 32 10.53 -1.08 -8.18
N GLY A 33 11.66 -0.87 -7.49
CA GLY A 33 12.39 0.41 -7.50
C GLY A 33 11.84 1.48 -6.56
N TYR A 34 10.97 1.12 -5.60
CA TYR A 34 10.40 2.05 -4.64
C TYR A 34 11.20 2.13 -3.35
N ARG A 35 11.19 3.32 -2.73
CA ARG A 35 11.62 3.48 -1.35
C ARG A 35 10.45 3.16 -0.43
N LEU A 36 10.61 2.15 0.42
CA LEU A 36 9.58 1.72 1.35
C LEU A 36 9.54 2.61 2.61
N VAL A 37 8.34 3.03 3.00
CA VAL A 37 8.03 3.65 4.28
C VAL A 37 6.95 2.83 5.00
N TRP A 38 6.88 2.97 6.31
CA TRP A 38 5.95 2.21 7.17
C TRP A 38 5.03 3.16 7.94
N PRO A 39 3.83 2.71 8.34
CA PRO A 39 2.94 3.44 9.22
C PRO A 39 3.65 3.82 10.52
N ASP A 40 3.24 4.94 11.10
CA ASP A 40 3.52 5.24 12.50
C ASP A 40 2.65 4.33 13.36
N GLU A 41 3.28 3.53 14.23
CA GLU A 41 2.61 2.56 15.12
C GLU A 41 1.58 3.20 16.05
N ARG A 42 1.65 4.52 16.26
CA ARG A 42 0.71 5.29 17.09
C ARG A 42 -0.40 5.98 16.30
N SER A 43 -0.39 5.86 14.97
CA SER A 43 -1.34 6.53 14.10
C SER A 43 -2.72 5.86 14.18
N VAL A 44 -3.74 6.68 14.46
CA VAL A 44 -5.16 6.30 14.39
C VAL A 44 -5.79 6.58 13.02
N LEU A 45 -4.98 7.07 12.06
CA LEU A 45 -5.44 7.39 10.72
C LEU A 45 -5.69 6.12 9.91
N ARG A 46 -6.66 6.21 8.99
CA ARG A 46 -6.91 5.18 7.98
C ARG A 46 -5.69 5.00 7.08
N VAL A 47 -5.54 3.82 6.48
CA VAL A 47 -4.40 3.46 5.61
C VAL A 47 -4.30 4.45 4.45
N ALA A 48 -5.44 4.79 3.84
CA ALA A 48 -5.50 5.78 2.75
C ALA A 48 -4.94 7.15 3.15
N ASP A 49 -5.24 7.62 4.37
CA ASP A 49 -4.76 8.90 4.86
C ASP A 49 -3.26 8.88 5.19
N GLN A 50 -2.77 7.78 5.75
CA GLN A 50 -1.34 7.59 5.99
C GLN A 50 -0.54 7.51 4.69
N ALA A 51 -1.03 6.76 3.70
CA ALA A 51 -0.41 6.66 2.37
C ALA A 51 -0.38 8.03 1.67
N ARG A 52 -1.48 8.80 1.73
CA ARG A 52 -1.55 10.16 1.21
C ARG A 52 -0.55 11.09 1.90
N ASN A 53 -0.47 11.05 3.23
CA ASN A 53 0.47 11.87 4.00
C ASN A 53 1.93 11.52 3.72
N ALA A 54 2.21 10.23 3.48
CA ALA A 54 3.52 9.74 3.05
C ALA A 54 3.86 10.10 1.60
N ARG A 55 2.91 10.66 0.83
CA ARG A 55 3.02 10.87 -0.62
C ARG A 55 3.39 9.59 -1.36
N ALA A 56 2.80 8.48 -0.93
CA ALA A 56 3.02 7.19 -1.55
C ALA A 56 2.39 7.15 -2.95
N ASP A 57 3.13 6.59 -3.89
CA ASP A 57 2.61 6.27 -5.22
C ASP A 57 1.98 4.87 -5.22
N LEU A 58 2.45 4.00 -4.32
CA LEU A 58 2.10 2.59 -4.23
C LEU A 58 1.89 2.16 -2.78
N VAL A 59 0.83 1.40 -2.49
CA VAL A 59 0.66 0.65 -1.24
C VAL A 59 1.00 -0.81 -1.50
N ILE A 60 1.86 -1.40 -0.67
CA ILE A 60 2.25 -2.81 -0.77
C ILE A 60 1.73 -3.58 0.45
N LEU A 61 1.02 -4.69 0.18
CA LEU A 61 0.36 -5.56 1.16
C LEU A 61 0.90 -6.99 1.07
N PRO A 62 0.84 -7.81 2.13
CA PRO A 62 1.16 -9.23 2.02
C PRO A 62 0.14 -9.96 1.13
N ALA A 63 -1.14 -9.70 1.38
CA ALA A 63 -2.29 -10.27 0.69
C ALA A 63 -3.45 -9.25 0.64
N PRO A 64 -4.44 -9.39 -0.26
CA PRO A 64 -5.52 -8.42 -0.42
C PRO A 64 -6.46 -8.30 0.78
N ASP A 65 -6.54 -9.34 1.63
CA ASP A 65 -7.38 -9.40 2.83
C ASP A 65 -6.84 -8.55 4.01
N HIS A 66 -5.63 -7.99 3.90
CA HIS A 66 -5.10 -7.01 4.86
C HIS A 66 -5.80 -5.64 4.78
N LEU A 67 -6.72 -5.46 3.82
CA LEU A 67 -7.63 -4.33 3.77
C LEU A 67 -9.07 -4.83 3.67
N SER A 68 -9.96 -4.24 4.47
CA SER A 68 -11.39 -4.40 4.23
C SER A 68 -11.77 -3.83 2.85
N PRO A 69 -12.87 -4.29 2.21
CA PRO A 69 -13.28 -3.77 0.90
C PRO A 69 -13.46 -2.24 0.86
N LEU A 70 -13.94 -1.64 1.96
CA LEU A 70 -14.10 -0.19 2.08
C LEU A 70 -12.75 0.53 2.17
N GLU A 71 -11.79 -0.05 2.89
CA GLU A 71 -10.44 0.50 2.99
C GLU A 71 -9.67 0.36 1.68
N LEU A 72 -9.81 -0.78 1.00
CA LEU A 72 -9.25 -1.02 -0.33
C LEU A 72 -9.71 0.06 -1.32
N ASN A 73 -11.02 0.33 -1.37
CA ASN A 73 -11.56 1.39 -2.23
C ASN A 73 -10.98 2.77 -1.89
N ALA A 74 -10.87 3.10 -0.60
CA ALA A 74 -10.32 4.38 -0.17
C ALA A 74 -8.82 4.54 -0.51
N VAL A 75 -8.04 3.45 -0.47
CA VAL A 75 -6.63 3.48 -0.88
C VAL A 75 -6.52 3.64 -2.40
N MET A 76 -7.37 2.98 -3.18
CA MET A 76 -7.41 3.12 -4.64
C MET A 76 -7.77 4.54 -5.10
N ASP A 77 -8.38 5.37 -4.25
CA ASP A 77 -8.61 6.81 -4.55
C ASP A 77 -7.30 7.62 -4.57
N VAL A 78 -6.21 7.12 -3.98
CA VAL A 78 -4.97 7.89 -3.78
C VAL A 78 -3.72 7.25 -4.36
N THR A 79 -3.61 5.92 -4.30
CA THR A 79 -2.40 5.18 -4.67
C THR A 79 -2.73 3.92 -5.45
N ASP A 80 -1.76 3.42 -6.21
CA ASP A 80 -1.83 2.06 -6.74
C ASP A 80 -1.63 1.06 -5.58
N ILE A 81 -2.09 -0.17 -5.72
CA ILE A 81 -1.98 -1.21 -4.68
C ILE A 81 -1.37 -2.46 -5.29
N GLU A 82 -0.56 -3.13 -4.49
CA GLU A 82 0.24 -4.25 -4.95
C GLU A 82 0.42 -5.29 -3.84
N THR A 83 0.08 -6.55 -4.11
CA THR A 83 0.11 -7.62 -3.09
C THR A 83 1.28 -8.59 -3.30
N VAL A 84 1.87 -9.11 -2.23
CA VAL A 84 2.97 -10.08 -2.30
C VAL A 84 2.47 -11.43 -2.80
N ALA A 85 1.45 -12.01 -2.14
CA ALA A 85 0.96 -13.36 -2.42
C ALA A 85 -0.56 -13.50 -2.13
N PRO A 86 -1.40 -13.82 -3.14
CA PRO A 86 -1.07 -13.87 -4.56
C PRO A 86 -0.60 -12.50 -5.07
N ARG A 87 0.14 -12.47 -6.17
CA ARG A 87 0.62 -11.22 -6.79
C ARG A 87 -0.52 -10.57 -7.57
N LEU A 88 -1.06 -9.47 -7.05
CA LEU A 88 -2.16 -8.72 -7.66
C LEU A 88 -1.83 -7.23 -7.66
N SER A 89 -2.15 -6.57 -8.78
CA SER A 89 -2.00 -5.13 -8.97
C SER A 89 -3.37 -4.49 -9.12
N PHE A 90 -3.68 -3.49 -8.30
CA PHE A 90 -4.87 -2.65 -8.43
C PHE A 90 -4.41 -1.25 -8.79
N ALA A 91 -4.80 -0.77 -9.97
CA ALA A 91 -4.52 0.62 -10.35
C ALA A 91 -5.40 1.56 -9.53
N ARG A 92 -4.83 2.69 -9.11
CA ARG A 92 -5.62 3.80 -8.54
C ARG A 92 -6.72 4.18 -9.52
N TRP A 93 -7.83 4.68 -9.02
CA TRP A 93 -8.86 5.22 -9.90
C TRP A 93 -8.27 6.35 -10.73
N ALA A 94 -8.10 6.09 -12.02
CA ALA A 94 -7.90 7.17 -12.96
C ALA A 94 -9.22 7.94 -12.94
N PHE A 95 -9.23 9.12 -12.32
CA PHE A 95 -10.20 10.13 -12.70
C PHE A 95 -9.95 10.36 -14.18
N ALA A 96 -10.68 9.65 -15.04
CA ALA A 96 -10.81 10.03 -16.42
C ALA A 96 -11.28 11.48 -16.34
N LYS A 97 -10.39 12.42 -16.63
CA LYS A 97 -10.81 13.74 -17.05
C LYS A 97 -11.57 13.48 -18.34
N VAL A 98 -12.87 13.25 -18.22
CA VAL A 98 -13.79 13.52 -19.31
C VAL A 98 -13.68 15.03 -19.47
N GLY A 99 -12.79 15.43 -20.38
CA GLY A 99 -12.74 16.82 -20.84
C GLY A 99 -14.10 17.17 -21.44
N PRO A 100 -14.53 18.43 -21.34
CA PRO A 100 -15.78 18.89 -21.93
C PRO A 100 -15.85 18.61 -23.43
#